data_AF-A0ABD2ZHX9-F1
#
_entry.id   AF-A0ABD2ZHX9-F1
#
_cell.length_a   1.000
_cell.length_b   1.000
_cell.length_c   1.000
_cell.angle_alpha   90.00
_cell.angle_beta   90.00
_cell.angle_gamma   90.00
#
_symmetry.space_group_name_H-M   'P 1'
#
loop_
_entity.id
_entity.type
_entity.pdbx_description
1 polymer ?
#
loop_
_entity_poly.entity_id
_entity_poly.type
_entity_poly.pdbx_seq_one_letter_code
_entity_poly.pdbx_strand_id
1 'polypeptide(L)'
;MEEIDVPQYFLCPISLQIMRDPVTTITGITYDRESIEQWLKTSEDATCPATKQPLHRDSDLTPNHMLRRLIQAWCTTNAKYGIDRIPTPKSPLSKSYVYKLIRDLKISQFYHNALKKLDELANENIEWNRKCMVEAGVTKVVVLLIIKCFKEGKTKGLEEALRILYHIWTATPENKQIVVENNDLFESLTWVLRIHIDNHVVVKTHAIKILKVITEVSSSSSSLIGQLKLDFFMLITSILRGKLSQQAIKASLHVLIQSCPQGTNRMKIIEAGAIFDLIELELSNPEKRTTELIFCLLAQLCSCADGRAQLLKHPAGIAMISKRTLRVSSATDDRAMNIFAQITRFSATNVVLIEMLRVGAVSKLCMILQANCEAHLKKTATEILRFHSNVWNNSPCIQVYLLTRCAR
;
A
#
# COMPACT_ATOMS: atom_id res chain seq x y z
N MET A 1 14.94 -27.74 -37.16
CA MET A 1 14.41 -28.34 -35.93
C MET A 1 13.03 -28.84 -36.28
N GLU A 2 12.72 -30.11 -36.04
CA GLU A 2 11.35 -30.61 -36.20
C GLU A 2 10.46 -29.86 -35.21
N GLU A 3 9.49 -29.12 -35.74
CA GLU A 3 8.51 -28.39 -34.96
C GLU A 3 7.55 -29.43 -34.37
N ILE A 4 7.61 -29.63 -33.05
CA ILE A 4 6.74 -30.61 -32.39
C ILE A 4 5.34 -30.04 -32.32
N ASP A 5 4.44 -30.69 -33.03
CA ASP A 5 3.02 -30.38 -32.96
C ASP A 5 2.46 -30.82 -31.61
N VAL A 6 2.00 -29.85 -30.83
CA VAL A 6 1.39 -30.10 -29.52
C VAL A 6 -0.02 -30.65 -29.76
N PRO A 7 -0.37 -31.84 -29.24
CA PRO A 7 -1.72 -32.37 -29.41
C PRO A 7 -2.78 -31.39 -28.92
N GLN A 8 -3.78 -31.08 -29.77
CA GLN A 8 -4.78 -30.03 -29.49
C GLN A 8 -5.55 -30.26 -28.18
N TYR A 9 -5.75 -31.52 -27.78
CA TYR A 9 -6.43 -31.88 -26.52
C TYR A 9 -5.59 -31.60 -25.26
N PHE A 10 -4.32 -31.19 -25.40
CA PHE A 10 -3.50 -30.67 -24.30
C PHE A 10 -3.60 -29.15 -24.15
N LEU A 11 -4.14 -28.45 -25.14
CA LEU A 11 -4.23 -26.99 -25.14
C LEU A 11 -5.51 -26.54 -24.45
N CYS A 12 -5.38 -25.51 -23.60
CA CYS A 12 -6.51 -24.87 -22.97
C CYS A 12 -7.34 -24.12 -24.04
N PRO A 13 -8.66 -24.29 -24.12
CA PRO A 13 -9.48 -23.58 -25.10
C PRO A 13 -9.51 -22.05 -24.93
N ILE A 14 -9.11 -21.53 -23.76
CA ILE A 14 -9.07 -20.08 -23.47
C ILE A 14 -7.70 -19.52 -23.83
N SER A 15 -6.62 -20.05 -23.23
CA SER A 15 -5.27 -19.49 -23.39
C SER A 15 -4.53 -20.02 -24.61
N LEU A 16 -5.02 -21.11 -25.22
CA LEU A 16 -4.37 -21.85 -26.31
C LEU A 16 -2.95 -22.34 -25.95
N GLN A 17 -2.63 -22.41 -24.66
CA GLN A 17 -1.38 -22.94 -24.13
C GLN A 17 -1.60 -24.33 -23.52
N ILE A 18 -0.53 -25.12 -23.37
CA ILE A 18 -0.59 -26.42 -22.70
C ILE A 18 -1.14 -26.24 -21.28
N MET A 19 -2.18 -27.00 -20.95
CA MET A 19 -2.81 -26.98 -19.62
C MET A 19 -1.82 -27.46 -18.55
N ARG A 20 -1.63 -26.63 -17.52
CA ARG A 20 -0.77 -26.95 -16.37
C ARG A 20 -1.55 -27.66 -15.28
N ASP A 21 -2.78 -27.20 -15.03
CA ASP A 21 -3.71 -27.86 -14.12
C ASP A 21 -5.09 -28.05 -14.79
N PRO A 22 -5.27 -29.13 -15.58
CA PRO A 22 -6.50 -29.35 -16.32
C PRO A 22 -7.68 -29.64 -15.38
N VAL A 23 -8.75 -28.86 -15.52
CA VAL A 23 -10.01 -28.99 -14.79
C VAL A 23 -11.19 -29.07 -15.75
N THR A 24 -12.10 -30.00 -15.48
CA THR A 24 -13.30 -30.22 -16.30
C THR A 24 -14.49 -29.50 -15.68
N THR A 25 -15.20 -28.73 -16.49
CA THR A 25 -16.47 -28.10 -16.12
C THR A 25 -17.62 -29.11 -16.19
N ILE A 26 -18.79 -28.77 -15.62
CA ILE A 26 -20.03 -29.57 -15.76
C ILE A 26 -20.45 -29.78 -17.22
N THR A 27 -19.99 -28.92 -18.13
CA THR A 27 -20.26 -29.03 -19.57
C THR A 27 -19.33 -30.04 -20.26
N GLY A 28 -18.45 -30.73 -19.50
CA GLY A 28 -17.52 -31.74 -20.00
C GLY A 28 -16.26 -31.19 -20.68
N ILE A 29 -16.08 -29.86 -20.73
CA ILE A 29 -14.91 -29.26 -21.37
C ILE A 29 -13.81 -29.05 -20.33
N THR A 30 -12.57 -29.41 -20.71
CA THR A 30 -11.40 -29.24 -19.85
C THR A 30 -10.67 -27.94 -20.19
N TYR A 31 -10.34 -27.16 -19.16
CA TYR A 31 -9.57 -25.93 -19.25
C TYR A 31 -8.38 -25.98 -18.31
N ASP A 32 -7.42 -25.07 -18.49
CA ASP A 32 -6.47 -24.77 -17.43
C ASP A 32 -7.18 -24.02 -16.29
N ARG A 33 -6.94 -24.43 -15.04
CA ARG A 33 -7.60 -23.89 -13.86
C ARG A 33 -7.54 -22.37 -13.77
N GLU A 34 -6.35 -21.78 -13.91
CA GLU A 34 -6.18 -20.32 -13.78
C GLU A 34 -6.98 -19.59 -14.85
N SER A 35 -6.99 -20.13 -16.08
CA SER A 35 -7.70 -19.54 -17.21
C SER A 35 -9.23 -19.53 -17.00
N ILE A 36 -9.81 -20.65 -16.55
CA ILE A 36 -11.26 -20.73 -16.33
C ILE A 36 -11.71 -19.98 -15.09
N GLU A 37 -10.92 -19.99 -14.00
CA GLU A 37 -11.22 -19.21 -12.79
C GLU A 37 -11.18 -17.71 -13.09
N GLN A 38 -10.19 -17.23 -13.85
CA GLN A 38 -10.11 -15.83 -14.25
C GLN A 38 -11.27 -15.43 -15.19
N TRP A 39 -11.66 -16.32 -16.10
CA TRP A 39 -12.84 -16.12 -16.96
C TRP A 39 -14.12 -15.96 -16.14
N LEU A 40 -14.37 -16.87 -15.19
CA LEU A 40 -15.55 -16.82 -14.32
C LEU A 40 -15.57 -15.59 -13.40
N LYS A 41 -14.40 -15.06 -13.02
CA LYS A 41 -14.30 -13.80 -12.26
C LYS A 41 -14.61 -12.56 -13.11
N THR A 42 -14.25 -12.57 -14.40
CA THR A 42 -14.33 -11.39 -15.28
C THR A 42 -15.63 -11.33 -16.08
N SER A 43 -16.26 -12.47 -16.34
CA SER A 43 -17.49 -12.56 -17.12
C SER A 43 -18.72 -12.06 -16.33
N GLU A 44 -19.55 -11.23 -16.96
CA GLU A 44 -20.84 -10.81 -16.39
C GLU A 44 -21.78 -12.01 -16.22
N ASP A 45 -21.87 -12.86 -17.25
CA ASP A 45 -22.61 -14.11 -17.24
C ASP A 45 -21.63 -15.27 -17.05
N ALA A 46 -21.69 -15.94 -15.90
CA ALA A 46 -20.83 -17.09 -15.61
C ALA A 46 -21.18 -18.23 -16.57
N THR A 47 -20.50 -18.29 -17.71
CA THR A 47 -20.78 -19.22 -18.81
C THR A 47 -19.51 -19.90 -19.27
N CYS A 48 -19.67 -21.10 -19.80
CA CYS A 48 -18.59 -21.88 -20.37
C CYS A 48 -18.10 -21.24 -21.67
N PRO A 49 -16.80 -20.90 -21.82
CA PRO A 49 -16.29 -20.23 -23.01
C PRO A 49 -16.57 -21.00 -24.32
N ALA A 50 -16.45 -22.32 -24.28
CA ALA A 50 -16.61 -23.16 -25.47
C ALA A 50 -18.08 -23.46 -25.80
N THR A 51 -18.92 -23.75 -24.78
CA THR A 51 -20.31 -24.22 -25.01
C THR A 51 -21.35 -23.14 -24.81
N LYS A 52 -20.97 -21.98 -24.25
CA LYS A 52 -21.85 -20.87 -23.85
C LYS A 52 -22.96 -21.27 -22.86
N GLN A 53 -22.86 -22.45 -22.24
CA GLN A 53 -23.80 -22.90 -21.21
C GLN A 53 -23.47 -22.26 -19.86
N PRO A 54 -24.47 -22.02 -19.00
CA PRO A 54 -24.25 -21.44 -17.67
C PRO A 54 -23.38 -22.35 -16.80
N LEU A 55 -22.47 -21.73 -16.04
CA LEU A 55 -21.59 -22.34 -15.05
C LEU A 55 -21.86 -21.69 -13.68
N HIS A 56 -21.91 -22.49 -12.62
CA HIS A 56 -22.00 -21.97 -11.27
C HIS A 56 -20.68 -21.29 -10.86
N ARG A 57 -20.76 -20.05 -10.35
CA ARG A 57 -19.59 -19.25 -9.93
C ARG A 57 -18.77 -19.95 -8.82
N ASP A 58 -19.43 -20.74 -7.97
CA ASP A 58 -18.79 -21.51 -6.89
C ASP A 58 -18.19 -22.87 -7.33
N SER A 59 -18.03 -23.07 -8.65
CA SER A 59 -17.07 -23.99 -9.29
C SER A 59 -17.12 -25.47 -8.86
N ASP A 60 -18.01 -26.23 -9.50
CA ASP A 60 -17.94 -27.69 -9.68
C ASP A 60 -16.80 -28.11 -10.66
N LEU A 61 -15.65 -27.46 -10.57
CA LEU A 61 -14.48 -27.75 -11.40
C LEU A 61 -13.85 -29.05 -10.92
N THR A 62 -14.05 -30.12 -11.69
CA THR A 62 -13.53 -31.44 -11.37
C THR A 62 -12.10 -31.58 -11.92
N PRO A 63 -11.06 -31.79 -11.08
CA PRO A 63 -9.70 -31.97 -11.57
C PRO A 63 -9.58 -33.15 -12.53
N ASN A 64 -9.00 -32.95 -13.72
CA ASN A 64 -8.78 -34.00 -14.70
C ASN A 64 -7.37 -34.61 -14.52
N HIS A 65 -7.22 -35.46 -13.50
CA HIS A 65 -5.93 -36.07 -13.16
C HIS A 65 -5.36 -36.95 -14.28
N MET A 66 -6.22 -37.60 -15.08
CA MET A 66 -5.78 -38.43 -16.19
C MET A 66 -5.13 -37.59 -17.28
N LEU A 67 -5.80 -36.53 -17.73
CA LEU A 67 -5.25 -35.63 -18.75
C LEU A 67 -3.96 -34.98 -18.28
N ARG A 68 -3.90 -34.58 -17.01
CA ARG A 68 -2.67 -34.04 -16.41
C ARG A 68 -1.50 -35.01 -16.50
N ARG A 69 -1.71 -36.29 -16.16
CA ARG A 69 -0.66 -37.32 -16.26
C ARG A 69 -0.21 -37.52 -17.71
N LEU A 70 -1.14 -37.48 -18.67
CA LEU A 70 -0.83 -37.60 -20.09
C LEU A 70 0.01 -36.42 -20.59
N ILE A 71 -0.37 -35.19 -20.23
CA ILE A 71 0.38 -33.97 -20.55
C ILE A 71 1.79 -34.04 -19.97
N GLN A 72 1.92 -34.42 -18.69
CA GLN A 72 3.23 -34.53 -18.04
C GLN A 72 4.13 -35.60 -18.66
N ALA A 73 3.57 -36.76 -19.00
CA ALA A 73 4.28 -37.81 -19.71
C ALA A 73 4.76 -37.33 -21.08
N TRP A 74 3.88 -36.64 -21.82
CA TRP A 74 4.21 -36.06 -23.12
C TRP A 74 5.32 -34.99 -23.01
N CYS A 75 5.25 -34.08 -22.04
CA CYS A 75 6.31 -33.09 -21.80
C CYS A 75 7.65 -33.77 -21.46
N THR A 76 7.61 -34.87 -20.70
CA THR A 76 8.82 -35.62 -20.32
C THR A 76 9.47 -36.28 -21.52
N THR A 77 8.69 -36.91 -22.39
CA THR A 77 9.19 -37.54 -23.63
C THR A 77 9.76 -36.53 -24.61
N ASN A 78 9.19 -35.31 -24.62
CA ASN A 78 9.58 -34.25 -25.53
C ASN A 78 10.54 -33.21 -24.93
N ALA A 79 11.06 -33.44 -23.72
CA ALA A 79 11.97 -32.53 -23.04
C ALA A 79 13.26 -32.23 -23.84
N LYS A 80 13.72 -33.20 -24.64
CA LYS A 80 14.89 -33.07 -25.52
C LYS A 80 14.71 -32.07 -26.67
N TYR A 81 13.48 -31.64 -26.92
CA TYR A 81 13.13 -30.69 -27.97
C TYR A 81 12.78 -29.29 -27.42
N GLY A 82 13.16 -29.00 -26.16
CA GLY A 82 12.93 -27.70 -25.53
C GLY A 82 11.55 -27.54 -24.89
N ILE A 83 10.78 -28.63 -24.72
CA ILE A 83 9.50 -28.60 -24.00
C ILE A 83 9.76 -28.72 -22.50
N ASP A 84 9.47 -27.65 -21.77
CA ASP A 84 9.64 -27.62 -20.32
C ASP A 84 8.74 -28.64 -19.63
N ARG A 85 9.28 -29.31 -18.61
CA ARG A 85 8.48 -30.17 -17.74
C ARG A 85 7.51 -29.34 -16.94
N ILE A 86 6.23 -29.67 -17.04
CA ILE A 86 5.20 -29.08 -16.19
C ILE A 86 5.27 -29.75 -14.81
N PRO A 87 5.66 -29.02 -13.74
CA PRO A 87 5.68 -29.59 -12.39
C PRO A 87 4.26 -29.98 -11.99
N THR A 88 4.13 -30.95 -11.09
CA THR A 88 2.84 -31.34 -10.51
C THR A 88 2.30 -30.19 -9.65
N PRO A 89 1.19 -29.49 -10.01
CA PRO A 89 0.50 -28.61 -9.07
C PRO A 89 0.33 -29.29 -7.72
N LYS A 90 0.82 -28.65 -6.65
CA LYS A 90 0.64 -29.13 -5.27
C LYS A 90 -0.85 -29.37 -5.04
N SER A 91 -1.20 -30.48 -4.39
CA SER A 91 -2.59 -30.76 -4.03
C SER A 91 -3.19 -29.55 -3.30
N PRO A 92 -4.43 -29.13 -3.63
CA PRO A 92 -5.04 -27.97 -3.00
C PRO A 92 -5.03 -28.14 -1.48
N LEU A 93 -4.60 -27.09 -0.79
CA LEU A 93 -4.51 -27.07 0.67
C LEU A 93 -5.87 -27.43 1.28
N SER A 94 -5.93 -28.54 2.01
CA SER A 94 -7.15 -28.96 2.69
C SER A 94 -7.42 -28.11 3.93
N LYS A 95 -8.66 -27.65 4.10
CA LYS A 95 -9.12 -26.94 5.30
C LYS A 95 -8.87 -27.75 6.58
N SER A 96 -9.01 -29.08 6.53
CA SER A 96 -8.78 -29.94 7.69
C SER A 96 -7.33 -29.91 8.18
N TYR A 97 -6.38 -29.76 7.25
CA TYR A 97 -4.96 -29.62 7.59
C TYR A 97 -4.70 -28.27 8.29
N VAL A 98 -5.28 -27.17 7.79
CA VAL A 98 -5.17 -25.85 8.42
C VAL A 98 -5.79 -25.86 9.83
N TYR A 99 -6.96 -26.47 10.01
CA TYR A 99 -7.57 -26.64 11.33
C TYR A 99 -6.70 -27.44 12.29
N LYS A 100 -6.03 -28.49 11.82
CA LYS A 100 -5.06 -29.24 12.62
C LYS A 100 -3.91 -28.32 13.08
N LEU A 101 -3.32 -27.55 12.17
CA LEU A 101 -2.24 -26.61 12.51
C LEU A 101 -2.71 -25.55 13.54
N ILE A 102 -3.93 -25.03 13.41
CA ILE A 102 -4.51 -24.09 14.38
C ILE A 102 -4.67 -24.74 15.76
N ARG A 103 -5.07 -26.01 15.83
CA ARG A 103 -5.14 -26.75 17.11
C ARG A 103 -3.75 -26.96 17.71
N ASP A 104 -2.79 -27.31 16.87
CA ASP A 104 -1.40 -27.54 17.28
C ASP A 104 -0.73 -26.27 17.83
N LEU A 105 -1.14 -25.06 17.37
CA LEU A 105 -0.70 -23.78 17.97
C LEU A 105 -1.11 -23.62 19.44
N LYS A 106 -2.11 -24.35 19.93
CA LYS A 106 -2.50 -24.30 21.35
C LYS A 106 -1.64 -25.23 22.22
N ILE A 107 -0.88 -26.14 21.60
CA ILE A 107 -0.10 -27.17 22.28
C ILE A 107 1.38 -26.77 22.26
N SER A 108 1.98 -26.52 23.43
CA SER A 108 3.36 -26.02 23.55
C SER A 108 4.41 -26.84 22.78
N GLN A 109 4.24 -28.17 22.71
CA GLN A 109 5.16 -29.07 21.99
C GLN A 109 5.10 -28.89 20.46
N PHE A 110 3.93 -28.59 19.90
CA PHE A 110 3.74 -28.47 18.46
C PHE A 110 3.75 -27.02 17.96
N TYR A 111 3.68 -26.05 18.88
CA TYR A 111 3.60 -24.62 18.59
C TYR A 111 4.56 -24.15 17.50
N HIS A 112 5.86 -24.43 17.66
CA HIS A 112 6.88 -23.91 16.73
C HIS A 112 6.75 -24.54 15.33
N ASN A 113 6.49 -25.85 15.26
CA ASN A 113 6.31 -26.54 13.99
C ASN A 113 5.03 -26.10 13.27
N ALA A 114 3.93 -25.95 14.03
CA ALA A 114 2.65 -25.50 13.48
C ALA A 114 2.75 -24.08 12.92
N LEU A 115 3.38 -23.16 13.67
CA LEU A 115 3.57 -21.78 13.24
C LEU A 115 4.46 -21.69 12.01
N LYS A 116 5.58 -22.42 11.98
CA LYS A 116 6.47 -22.50 10.83
C LYS A 116 5.74 -23.03 9.59
N LYS A 117 4.91 -24.06 9.73
CA LYS A 117 4.11 -24.60 8.62
C LYS A 117 3.07 -23.60 8.10
N LEU A 118 2.43 -22.85 8.98
CA LEU A 118 1.51 -21.79 8.55
C LEU A 118 2.24 -20.65 7.83
N ASP A 119 3.46 -20.29 8.26
CA ASP A 119 4.31 -19.31 7.59
C ASP A 119 4.73 -19.78 6.19
N GLU A 120 5.17 -21.04 6.07
CA GLU A 120 5.46 -21.67 4.78
C GLU A 120 4.25 -21.61 3.83
N LEU A 121 3.05 -21.98 4.31
CA LEU A 121 1.81 -21.96 3.52
C LEU A 121 1.42 -20.55 3.06
N ALA A 122 1.62 -19.53 3.91
CA ALA A 122 1.34 -18.14 3.59
C ALA A 122 2.32 -17.57 2.56
N ASN A 123 3.60 -17.98 2.63
CA ASN A 123 4.67 -17.50 1.75
C ASN A 123 4.63 -18.08 0.33
N GLU A 124 3.95 -19.21 0.11
CA GLU A 124 3.84 -19.84 -1.22
C GLU A 124 3.10 -18.95 -2.25
N ASN A 125 2.50 -17.83 -1.83
CA ASN A 125 1.83 -16.82 -2.67
C ASN A 125 0.77 -17.40 -3.62
N ILE A 126 0.11 -18.49 -3.20
CA ILE A 126 -1.00 -19.12 -3.90
C ILE A 126 -2.30 -18.49 -3.36
N GLU A 127 -3.10 -17.85 -4.22
CA GLU A 127 -4.37 -17.18 -3.85
C GLU A 127 -5.31 -18.15 -3.11
N TRP A 128 -5.34 -19.42 -3.54
CA TRP A 128 -6.08 -20.49 -2.88
C TRP A 128 -5.63 -20.75 -1.43
N ASN A 129 -4.32 -20.81 -1.16
CA ASN A 129 -3.81 -21.04 0.19
C ASN A 129 -4.26 -19.90 1.11
N ARG A 130 -4.13 -18.65 0.66
CA ARG A 130 -4.58 -17.48 1.40
C ARG A 130 -6.08 -17.54 1.69
N LYS A 131 -6.91 -17.82 0.68
CA LYS A 131 -8.37 -17.95 0.85
C LYS A 131 -8.71 -19.05 1.86
N CYS A 132 -8.11 -20.22 1.71
CA CYS A 132 -8.31 -21.37 2.60
C CYS A 132 -7.90 -21.04 4.06
N MET A 133 -6.77 -20.35 4.25
CA MET A 133 -6.30 -19.91 5.58
C MET A 133 -7.23 -18.88 6.22
N VAL A 134 -7.71 -17.90 5.44
CA VAL A 134 -8.66 -16.89 5.93
C VAL A 134 -9.98 -17.55 6.34
N GLU A 135 -10.55 -18.42 5.50
CA GLU A 135 -11.79 -19.16 5.78
C GLU A 135 -11.66 -20.11 6.99
N ALA A 136 -10.47 -20.68 7.21
CA ALA A 136 -10.19 -21.51 8.39
C ALA A 136 -9.99 -20.69 9.68
N GLY A 137 -9.98 -19.36 9.61
CA GLY A 137 -9.86 -18.46 10.76
C GLY A 137 -8.42 -18.17 11.21
N VAL A 138 -7.42 -18.39 10.35
CA VAL A 138 -6.01 -18.14 10.70
C VAL A 138 -5.77 -16.67 11.07
N THR A 139 -6.43 -15.72 10.40
CA THR A 139 -6.30 -14.28 10.70
C THR A 139 -6.58 -13.96 12.17
N LYS A 140 -7.73 -14.44 12.70
CA LYS A 140 -8.12 -14.19 14.10
C LYS A 140 -7.14 -14.82 15.08
N VAL A 141 -6.68 -16.04 14.79
CA VAL A 141 -5.72 -16.77 15.63
C VAL A 141 -4.38 -16.04 15.70
N VAL A 142 -3.87 -15.56 14.56
CA VAL A 142 -2.59 -14.85 14.49
C VAL A 142 -2.68 -13.47 15.14
N VAL A 143 -3.79 -12.74 14.98
CA VAL A 143 -4.04 -11.48 15.71
C VAL A 143 -3.99 -11.69 17.22
N LEU A 144 -4.68 -12.71 17.74
CA LEU A 144 -4.67 -13.04 19.16
C LEU A 144 -3.28 -13.47 19.66
N LEU A 145 -2.49 -14.13 18.81
CA LEU A 145 -1.11 -14.50 19.12
C LEU A 145 -0.21 -13.26 19.26
N ILE A 146 -0.32 -12.28 18.36
CA ILE A 146 0.43 -11.01 18.44
C ILE A 146 0.06 -10.25 19.72
N ILE A 147 -1.24 -10.19 20.07
CA ILE A 147 -1.72 -9.56 21.31
C ILE A 147 -1.21 -10.31 22.54
N LYS A 148 -1.17 -11.65 22.49
CA LYS A 148 -0.60 -12.47 23.56
C LYS A 148 0.89 -12.19 23.74
N CYS A 149 1.66 -12.10 22.66
CA CYS A 149 3.07 -11.71 22.68
C CYS A 149 3.28 -10.35 23.35
N PHE A 150 2.43 -9.36 23.03
CA PHE A 150 2.44 -8.05 23.66
C PHE A 150 2.16 -8.13 25.17
N LYS A 151 1.08 -8.80 25.57
CA LYS A 151 0.70 -8.93 27.00
C LYS A 151 1.73 -9.68 27.84
N GLU A 152 2.40 -10.67 27.26
CA GLU A 152 3.43 -11.45 27.95
C GLU A 152 4.84 -10.89 27.80
N GLY A 153 5.05 -9.86 26.96
CA GLY A 153 6.37 -9.33 26.64
C GLY A 153 7.29 -10.33 25.93
N LYS A 154 6.74 -11.35 25.26
CA LYS A 154 7.50 -12.42 24.60
C LYS A 154 7.53 -12.23 23.09
N THR A 155 8.71 -12.44 22.50
CA THR A 155 8.94 -12.25 21.05
C THR A 155 8.98 -13.55 20.26
N LYS A 156 8.91 -14.71 20.93
CA LYS A 156 8.96 -16.03 20.28
C LYS A 156 7.75 -16.23 19.37
N GLY A 157 7.99 -16.50 18.08
CA GLY A 157 6.94 -16.68 17.07
C GLY A 157 6.34 -15.38 16.52
N LEU A 158 6.80 -14.21 16.99
CA LEU A 158 6.25 -12.92 16.59
C LEU A 158 6.58 -12.60 15.13
N GLU A 159 7.79 -12.94 14.66
CA GLU A 159 8.22 -12.69 13.29
C GLU A 159 7.38 -13.50 12.29
N GLU A 160 7.21 -14.80 12.53
CA GLU A 160 6.35 -15.67 11.73
C GLU A 160 4.90 -15.19 11.76
N ALA A 161 4.38 -14.80 12.93
CA ALA A 161 3.02 -14.30 13.06
C ALA A 161 2.79 -13.03 12.24
N LEU A 162 3.74 -12.07 12.25
CA LEU A 162 3.65 -10.85 11.45
C LEU A 162 3.75 -11.16 9.95
N ARG A 163 4.63 -12.07 9.53
CA ARG A 163 4.69 -12.51 8.12
C ARG A 163 3.37 -13.13 7.67
N ILE A 164 2.86 -14.11 8.42
CA ILE A 164 1.59 -14.78 8.13
C ILE A 164 0.49 -13.72 8.01
N LEU A 165 0.35 -12.85 9.01
CA LEU A 165 -0.70 -11.83 9.01
C LEU A 165 -0.59 -10.91 7.80
N TYR A 166 0.62 -10.44 7.47
CA TYR A 166 0.86 -9.60 6.31
C TYR A 166 0.45 -10.29 4.99
N HIS A 167 0.79 -11.56 4.81
CA HIS A 167 0.49 -12.30 3.59
C HIS A 167 -0.99 -12.64 3.44
N ILE A 168 -1.68 -12.97 4.54
CA ILE A 168 -3.08 -13.39 4.46
C ILE A 168 -4.07 -12.23 4.53
N TRP A 169 -3.71 -11.08 5.12
CA TRP A 169 -4.64 -10.00 5.41
C TRP A 169 -5.38 -9.49 4.17
N THR A 170 -6.71 -9.53 4.20
CA THR A 170 -7.60 -8.99 3.16
C THR A 170 -8.49 -7.89 3.75
N ALA A 171 -8.80 -6.86 2.98
CA ALA A 171 -9.74 -5.82 3.42
C ALA A 171 -11.19 -6.36 3.30
N THR A 172 -11.64 -7.13 4.29
CA THR A 172 -13.00 -7.70 4.35
C THR A 172 -13.75 -7.19 5.59
N PRO A 173 -15.09 -7.18 5.58
CA PRO A 173 -15.87 -6.77 6.75
C PRO A 173 -15.59 -7.62 7.99
N GLU A 174 -15.25 -8.91 7.83
CA GLU A 174 -14.87 -9.79 8.94
C GLU A 174 -13.55 -9.36 9.57
N ASN A 175 -12.55 -9.01 8.76
CA ASN A 175 -11.28 -8.51 9.28
C ASN A 175 -11.44 -7.13 9.93
N LYS A 176 -12.34 -6.29 9.42
CA LYS A 176 -12.73 -5.04 10.11
C LYS A 176 -13.30 -5.32 11.49
N GLN A 177 -14.19 -6.30 11.59
CA GLN A 177 -14.77 -6.71 12.87
C GLN A 177 -13.69 -7.24 13.83
N ILE A 178 -12.71 -8.01 13.34
CA ILE A 178 -11.57 -8.46 14.15
C ILE A 178 -10.79 -7.27 14.74
N VAL A 179 -10.53 -6.22 13.96
CA VAL A 179 -9.85 -5.02 14.49
C VAL A 179 -10.68 -4.35 15.59
N VAL A 180 -11.99 -4.20 15.36
CA VAL A 180 -12.91 -3.56 16.31
C VAL A 180 -13.04 -4.36 17.62
N GLU A 181 -13.05 -5.69 17.53
CA GLU A 181 -13.11 -6.58 18.71
C GLU A 181 -11.82 -6.56 19.53
N ASN A 182 -10.68 -6.15 18.94
CA ASN A 182 -9.36 -6.30 19.54
C ASN A 182 -8.65 -4.94 19.69
N ASN A 183 -9.13 -4.13 20.63
CA ASN A 183 -8.57 -2.79 20.93
C ASN A 183 -7.04 -2.80 21.18
N ASP A 184 -6.52 -3.89 21.75
CA ASP A 184 -5.09 -4.03 22.05
C ASP A 184 -4.21 -4.22 20.81
N LEU A 185 -4.79 -4.45 19.62
CA LEU A 185 -4.01 -4.73 18.40
C LEU A 185 -3.11 -3.56 17.99
N PHE A 186 -3.63 -2.32 18.06
CA PHE A 186 -2.84 -1.12 17.76
C PHE A 186 -1.69 -0.95 18.76
N GLU A 187 -1.95 -1.09 20.06
CA GLU A 187 -0.92 -1.04 21.11
C GLU A 187 0.12 -2.14 20.92
N SER A 188 -0.32 -3.35 20.56
CA SER A 188 0.56 -4.50 20.29
C SER A 188 1.50 -4.21 19.11
N LEU A 189 1.00 -3.70 17.99
CA LEU A 189 1.83 -3.35 16.84
C LEU A 189 2.74 -2.15 17.12
N THR A 190 2.27 -1.20 17.93
CA THR A 190 3.09 -0.07 18.42
C THR A 190 4.24 -0.56 19.28
N TRP A 191 4.00 -1.55 20.14
CA TRP A 191 5.04 -2.24 20.91
C TRP A 191 6.05 -2.95 20.01
N VAL A 192 5.61 -3.60 18.92
CA VAL A 192 6.55 -4.20 17.94
C VAL A 192 7.49 -3.14 17.33
N LEU A 193 7.03 -1.91 17.15
CA LEU A 193 7.89 -0.81 16.69
C LEU A 193 8.86 -0.30 17.77
N ARG A 194 8.74 -0.71 19.03
CA ARG A 194 9.64 -0.31 20.13
C ARG A 194 10.70 -1.36 20.46
N ILE A 195 10.35 -2.63 20.36
CA ILE A 195 11.22 -3.72 20.82
C ILE A 195 12.50 -3.88 19.99
N HIS A 196 13.56 -4.28 20.67
CA HIS A 196 14.82 -4.72 20.07
C HIS A 196 14.79 -6.24 19.88
N ILE A 197 14.86 -6.69 18.63
CA ILE A 197 14.91 -8.11 18.25
C ILE A 197 15.95 -8.23 17.13
N ASP A 198 16.56 -9.40 16.99
CA ASP A 198 17.24 -9.79 15.74
C ASP A 198 16.30 -9.61 14.53
N ASN A 199 16.84 -9.31 13.34
CA ASN A 199 16.04 -8.98 12.13
C ASN A 199 15.03 -7.83 12.30
N HIS A 200 15.27 -6.91 13.23
CA HIS A 200 14.43 -5.75 13.54
C HIS A 200 13.89 -4.99 12.31
N VAL A 201 14.68 -4.85 11.25
CA VAL A 201 14.26 -4.19 10.00
C VAL A 201 13.07 -4.91 9.37
N VAL A 202 13.10 -6.24 9.32
CA VAL A 202 12.06 -7.08 8.72
C VAL A 202 10.81 -7.04 9.60
N VAL A 203 10.95 -7.28 10.90
CA VAL A 203 9.85 -7.28 11.87
C VAL A 203 9.10 -5.94 11.86
N LYS A 204 9.84 -4.82 11.94
CA LYS A 204 9.24 -3.47 11.90
C LYS A 204 8.60 -3.16 10.54
N THR A 205 9.21 -3.62 9.44
CA THR A 205 8.61 -3.45 8.10
C THR A 205 7.30 -4.20 7.98
N HIS A 206 7.17 -5.41 8.53
CA HIS A 206 5.90 -6.13 8.54
C HIS A 206 4.87 -5.44 9.45
N ALA A 207 5.28 -5.02 10.65
CA ALA A 207 4.41 -4.32 11.59
C ALA A 207 3.83 -3.03 10.98
N ILE A 208 4.64 -2.21 10.32
CA ILE A 208 4.16 -0.97 9.69
C ILE A 208 3.25 -1.24 8.49
N LYS A 209 3.52 -2.29 7.71
CA LYS A 209 2.64 -2.71 6.61
C LYS A 209 1.30 -3.21 7.12
N ILE A 210 1.27 -3.95 8.22
CA ILE A 210 0.03 -4.39 8.87
C ILE A 210 -0.73 -3.17 9.41
N LEU A 211 -0.04 -2.27 10.13
CA LEU A 211 -0.63 -1.00 10.60
C LEU A 211 -1.27 -0.21 9.47
N LYS A 212 -0.61 -0.11 8.30
CA LYS A 212 -1.19 0.52 7.12
C LYS A 212 -2.55 -0.07 6.78
N VAL A 213 -2.65 -1.38 6.57
CA VAL A 213 -3.92 -1.99 6.13
C VAL A 213 -4.99 -1.94 7.24
N ILE A 214 -4.59 -2.05 8.51
CA ILE A 214 -5.51 -1.88 9.64
C ILE A 214 -6.08 -0.44 9.70
N THR A 215 -5.23 0.58 9.52
CA THR A 215 -5.70 1.98 9.48
C THR A 215 -6.62 2.27 8.30
N GLU A 216 -6.37 1.66 7.14
CA GLU A 216 -7.21 1.76 5.96
C GLU A 216 -8.61 1.19 6.19
N VAL A 217 -8.70 0.01 6.82
CA VAL A 217 -9.98 -0.63 7.17
C VAL A 217 -10.72 0.13 8.28
N SER A 218 -9.97 0.77 9.18
CA SER A 218 -10.51 1.48 10.35
C SER A 218 -10.94 2.91 10.05
N SER A 219 -10.68 3.47 8.86
CA SER A 219 -10.92 4.89 8.60
C SER A 219 -12.39 5.31 8.61
N SER A 220 -13.31 4.37 8.38
CA SER A 220 -14.75 4.63 8.56
C SER A 220 -15.18 4.61 10.04
N SER A 221 -14.35 4.09 10.93
CA SER A 221 -14.65 3.89 12.35
C SER A 221 -13.83 4.87 13.19
N SER A 222 -14.40 6.06 13.43
CA SER A 222 -13.70 7.17 14.08
C SER A 222 -13.21 6.86 15.50
N SER A 223 -13.87 5.94 16.21
CA SER A 223 -13.56 5.59 17.60
C SER A 223 -12.17 4.96 17.79
N LEU A 224 -11.75 4.04 16.90
CA LEU A 224 -10.48 3.32 17.03
C LEU A 224 -9.28 4.20 16.69
N ILE A 225 -9.35 4.89 15.54
CA ILE A 225 -8.28 5.80 15.11
C ILE A 225 -8.20 7.01 16.07
N GLY A 226 -9.31 7.41 16.69
CA GLY A 226 -9.34 8.54 17.63
C GLY A 226 -8.55 8.32 18.93
N GLN A 227 -8.28 7.07 19.29
CA GLN A 227 -7.61 6.70 20.53
C GLN A 227 -6.08 6.60 20.40
N LEU A 228 -5.52 6.83 19.20
CA LEU A 228 -4.08 6.75 18.97
C LEU A 228 -3.33 7.81 19.82
N LYS A 229 -2.32 7.37 20.57
CA LYS A 229 -1.52 8.22 21.47
C LYS A 229 -0.42 8.98 20.71
N LEU A 230 0.09 10.07 21.28
CA LEU A 230 1.22 10.82 20.71
C LEU A 230 2.44 9.91 20.44
N ASP A 231 2.74 9.06 21.41
CA ASP A 231 3.76 8.02 21.37
C ASP A 231 3.72 7.14 20.12
N PHE A 232 2.52 6.81 19.61
CA PHE A 232 2.36 6.08 18.36
C PHE A 232 2.92 6.90 17.20
N PHE A 233 2.50 8.16 17.07
CA PHE A 233 2.95 9.04 16.00
C PHE A 233 4.46 9.32 16.07
N MET A 234 5.03 9.49 17.27
CA MET A 234 6.48 9.62 17.47
C MET A 234 7.28 8.45 16.92
N LEU A 235 6.77 7.22 17.07
CA LEU A 235 7.41 6.03 16.50
C LEU A 235 7.30 6.02 14.97
N ILE A 236 6.12 6.34 14.43
CA ILE A 236 5.91 6.36 12.97
C ILE A 236 6.77 7.44 12.31
N THR A 237 6.90 8.62 12.92
CA THR A 237 7.79 9.69 12.42
C THR A 237 9.26 9.30 12.53
N SER A 238 9.67 8.61 13.61
CA SER A 238 11.05 8.10 13.73
C SER A 238 11.44 7.14 12.59
N ILE A 239 10.48 6.39 12.01
CA ILE A 239 10.72 5.52 10.85
C ILE A 239 11.07 6.35 9.61
N LEU A 240 10.53 7.56 9.46
CA LEU A 240 10.83 8.45 8.33
C LEU A 240 12.28 8.96 8.36
N ARG A 241 12.86 9.13 9.55
CA ARG A 241 14.27 9.50 9.76
C ARG A 241 15.23 8.31 9.62
N GLY A 242 14.73 7.09 9.82
CA GLY A 242 15.55 5.90 9.91
C GLY A 242 16.00 5.33 8.57
N LYS A 243 17.02 4.47 8.60
CA LYS A 243 17.45 3.66 7.45
C LYS A 243 16.58 2.41 7.25
N LEU A 244 15.26 2.57 7.25
CA LEU A 244 14.33 1.48 6.96
C LEU A 244 14.07 1.39 5.45
N SER A 245 13.42 0.30 5.03
CA SER A 245 13.12 0.07 3.61
C SER A 245 12.20 1.15 3.02
N GLN A 246 12.31 1.43 1.72
CA GLN A 246 11.38 2.34 1.02
C GLN A 246 9.91 1.92 1.17
N GLN A 247 9.66 0.62 1.27
CA GLN A 247 8.32 0.09 1.54
C GLN A 247 7.81 0.46 2.94
N ALA A 248 8.70 0.45 3.95
CA ALA A 248 8.35 0.89 5.30
C ALA A 248 8.03 2.38 5.34
N ILE A 249 8.83 3.22 4.67
CA ILE A 249 8.60 4.68 4.58
C ILE A 249 7.23 4.95 3.94
N LYS A 250 6.93 4.34 2.79
CA LYS A 250 5.62 4.47 2.14
C LYS A 250 4.47 4.02 3.04
N ALA A 251 4.63 2.90 3.74
CA ALA A 251 3.61 2.40 4.67
C ALA A 251 3.39 3.39 5.83
N SER A 252 4.45 3.96 6.41
CA SER A 252 4.36 4.99 7.44
C SER A 252 3.61 6.23 6.96
N LEU A 253 3.92 6.73 5.76
CA LEU A 253 3.22 7.88 5.17
C LEU A 253 1.72 7.59 5.01
N HIS A 254 1.35 6.40 4.54
CA HIS A 254 -0.06 6.01 4.45
C HIS A 254 -0.76 5.96 5.82
N VAL A 255 -0.11 5.40 6.85
CA VAL A 255 -0.65 5.38 8.23
C VAL A 255 -0.92 6.80 8.73
N LEU A 256 0.01 7.73 8.50
CA LEU A 256 -0.12 9.13 8.90
C LEU A 256 -1.24 9.83 8.12
N ILE A 257 -1.28 9.68 6.78
CA ILE A 257 -2.32 10.27 5.92
C ILE A 257 -3.71 9.78 6.31
N GLN A 258 -3.86 8.50 6.65
CA GLN A 258 -5.17 7.94 7.02
C GLN A 258 -5.64 8.40 8.40
N SER A 259 -4.69 8.69 9.30
CA SER A 259 -4.98 9.12 10.67
C SER A 259 -5.18 10.64 10.79
N CYS A 260 -4.58 11.42 9.89
CA CYS A 260 -4.54 12.89 9.91
C CYS A 260 -5.89 13.63 9.77
N PRO A 261 -6.94 13.11 9.08
CA PRO A 261 -8.22 13.82 8.96
C PRO A 261 -8.84 14.14 10.33
N GLN A 262 -8.63 13.27 11.33
CA GLN A 262 -9.07 13.52 12.70
C GLN A 262 -8.23 14.64 13.33
N GLY A 263 -8.88 15.73 13.76
CA GLY A 263 -8.20 16.92 14.30
C GLY A 263 -7.28 16.63 15.49
N THR A 264 -7.69 15.73 16.40
CA THR A 264 -6.89 15.30 17.56
C THR A 264 -5.60 14.61 17.13
N ASN A 265 -5.66 13.73 16.13
CA ASN A 265 -4.49 13.04 15.60
C ASN A 265 -3.60 13.96 14.78
N ARG A 266 -4.19 14.90 14.03
CA ARG A 266 -3.43 15.93 13.31
C ARG A 266 -2.50 16.70 14.24
N MET A 267 -3.02 17.14 15.38
CA MET A 267 -2.21 17.84 16.40
C MET A 267 -1.09 16.95 16.93
N LYS A 268 -1.37 15.68 17.24
CA LYS A 268 -0.36 14.73 17.69
C LYS A 268 0.70 14.43 16.63
N ILE A 269 0.34 14.37 15.35
CA ILE A 269 1.29 14.18 14.24
C ILE A 269 2.23 15.40 14.11
N ILE A 270 1.69 16.61 14.29
CA ILE A 270 2.47 17.86 14.29
C ILE A 270 3.40 17.91 15.51
N GLU A 271 2.89 17.60 16.71
CA GLU A 271 3.66 17.51 17.94
C GLU A 271 4.76 16.46 17.85
N ALA A 272 4.51 15.36 17.11
CA ALA A 272 5.49 14.32 16.84
C ALA A 272 6.63 14.71 15.88
N GLY A 273 6.69 15.98 15.45
CA GLY A 273 7.74 16.52 14.59
C GLY A 273 7.62 16.13 13.11
N ALA A 274 6.47 15.60 12.68
CA ALA A 274 6.30 15.05 11.33
C ALA A 274 6.65 16.06 10.22
N ILE A 275 6.36 17.35 10.39
CA ILE A 275 6.60 18.35 9.35
C ILE A 275 8.10 18.50 9.06
N PHE A 276 8.94 18.56 10.10
CA PHE A 276 10.39 18.62 9.93
C PHE A 276 10.90 17.34 9.25
N ASP A 277 10.49 16.18 9.74
CA ASP A 277 10.90 14.88 9.19
C ASP A 277 10.48 14.71 7.72
N LEU A 278 9.31 15.23 7.33
CA LEU A 278 8.83 15.22 5.95
C LEU A 278 9.66 16.13 5.03
N ILE A 279 10.05 17.31 5.50
CA ILE A 279 10.88 18.23 4.71
C ILE A 279 12.26 17.61 4.50
N GLU A 280 12.89 17.08 5.54
CA GLU A 280 14.20 16.41 5.46
C GLU A 280 14.17 15.17 4.57
N LEU A 281 13.11 14.37 4.67
CA LEU A 281 12.90 13.22 3.78
C LEU A 281 12.79 13.65 2.32
N GLU A 282 12.08 14.75 2.03
CA GLU A 282 11.89 15.26 0.68
C GLU A 282 13.22 15.86 0.15
N LEU A 283 14.01 16.53 0.99
CA LEU A 283 15.33 17.07 0.64
C LEU A 283 16.32 15.98 0.21
N SER A 284 16.11 14.75 0.68
CA SER A 284 16.85 13.55 0.26
C SER A 284 16.49 13.08 -1.16
N ASN A 285 15.59 13.79 -1.87
CA ASN A 285 15.12 13.52 -3.23
C ASN A 285 14.53 12.11 -3.43
N PRO A 286 13.43 11.78 -2.75
CA PRO A 286 12.82 10.46 -2.85
C PRO A 286 12.15 10.25 -4.22
N GLU A 287 11.75 9.00 -4.49
CA GLU A 287 11.03 8.65 -5.71
C GLU A 287 9.68 9.37 -5.82
N LYS A 288 9.18 9.53 -7.06
CA LYS A 288 7.95 10.25 -7.40
C LYS A 288 6.78 9.93 -6.46
N ARG A 289 6.53 8.63 -6.21
CA ARG A 289 5.38 8.20 -5.41
C ARG A 289 5.49 8.60 -3.94
N THR A 290 6.70 8.62 -3.40
CA THR A 290 6.95 9.03 -2.02
C THR A 290 6.77 10.55 -1.89
N THR A 291 7.24 11.35 -2.86
CA THR A 291 6.97 12.80 -2.89
C THR A 291 5.47 13.11 -2.95
N GLU A 292 4.69 12.39 -3.76
CA GLU A 292 3.23 12.56 -3.80
C GLU A 292 2.57 12.36 -2.43
N LEU A 293 3.01 11.34 -1.67
CA LEU A 293 2.52 11.07 -0.32
C LEU A 293 2.96 12.14 0.68
N ILE A 294 4.21 12.61 0.60
CA ILE A 294 4.73 13.69 1.45
C ILE A 294 3.89 14.96 1.26
N PHE A 295 3.65 15.36 0.00
CA PHE A 295 2.85 16.55 -0.30
C PHE A 295 1.39 16.39 0.11
N CYS A 296 0.82 15.18 -0.02
CA CYS A 296 -0.52 14.88 0.47
C CYS A 296 -0.61 15.12 1.98
N LEU A 297 0.33 14.59 2.76
CA LEU A 297 0.36 14.75 4.21
C LEU A 297 0.64 16.20 4.63
N LEU A 298 1.64 16.86 4.02
CA LEU A 298 1.95 18.27 4.30
C LEU A 298 0.74 19.19 4.05
N ALA A 299 -0.02 18.97 2.97
CA ALA A 299 -1.23 19.74 2.71
C ALA A 299 -2.30 19.53 3.80
N GLN A 300 -2.48 18.31 4.29
CA GLN A 300 -3.39 18.04 5.41
C GLN A 300 -2.90 18.70 6.71
N LEU A 301 -1.61 18.65 7.01
CA LEU A 301 -1.04 19.25 8.24
C LEU A 301 -1.09 20.79 8.18
N CYS A 302 -0.84 21.41 7.03
CA CYS A 302 -0.91 22.86 6.84
C CYS A 302 -2.34 23.45 6.87
N SER A 303 -3.36 22.60 6.97
CA SER A 303 -4.75 23.06 7.14
C SER A 303 -5.02 23.70 8.52
N CYS A 304 -4.15 23.48 9.52
CA CYS A 304 -4.24 24.14 10.83
C CYS A 304 -3.08 25.12 11.07
N ALA A 305 -3.23 26.01 12.06
CA ALA A 305 -2.26 27.05 12.37
C ALA A 305 -0.90 26.50 12.82
N ASP A 306 -0.89 25.51 13.71
CA ASP A 306 0.32 24.88 14.22
C ASP A 306 1.15 24.21 13.11
N GLY A 307 0.47 23.56 12.16
CA GLY A 307 1.13 22.93 11.03
C GLY A 307 1.83 23.96 10.13
N ARG A 308 1.16 25.07 9.83
CA ARG A 308 1.78 26.18 9.08
C ARG A 308 2.95 26.79 9.85
N ALA A 309 2.79 27.01 11.15
CA ALA A 309 3.84 27.57 11.99
C ALA A 309 5.09 26.69 12.00
N GLN A 310 4.94 25.37 12.11
CA GLN A 310 6.07 24.44 12.03
C GLN A 310 6.72 24.41 10.64
N LEU A 311 5.93 24.42 9.56
CA LEU A 311 6.45 24.47 8.20
C LEU A 311 7.33 25.73 7.98
N LEU A 312 6.84 26.89 8.44
CA LEU A 312 7.54 28.17 8.33
C LEU A 312 8.74 28.27 9.28
N LYS A 313 8.77 27.50 10.38
CA LYS A 313 9.91 27.40 11.28
C LYS A 313 11.08 26.63 10.65
N HIS A 314 10.80 25.76 9.68
CA HIS A 314 11.83 25.00 8.98
C HIS A 314 12.52 25.87 7.92
N PRO A 315 13.87 26.05 7.95
CA PRO A 315 14.57 26.95 7.02
C PRO A 315 14.38 26.62 5.53
N ALA A 316 14.16 25.35 5.22
CA ALA A 316 13.89 24.88 3.85
C ALA A 316 12.39 24.73 3.52
N GLY A 317 11.45 25.10 4.40
CA GLY A 317 10.03 24.77 4.23
C GLY A 317 9.42 25.29 2.93
N ILE A 318 9.44 26.62 2.73
CA ILE A 318 8.92 27.26 1.52
C ILE A 318 9.79 26.90 0.30
N ALA A 319 11.11 26.90 0.48
CA ALA A 319 12.07 26.57 -0.57
C ALA A 319 11.84 25.16 -1.14
N MET A 320 11.53 24.19 -0.29
CA MET A 320 11.33 22.81 -0.71
C MET A 320 10.05 22.65 -1.52
N ILE A 321 8.95 23.26 -1.06
CA ILE A 321 7.68 23.27 -1.81
C ILE A 321 7.91 23.90 -3.19
N SER A 322 8.50 25.10 -3.22
CA SER A 322 8.86 25.82 -4.44
C SER A 322 9.72 24.98 -5.38
N LYS A 323 10.74 24.27 -4.87
CA LYS A 323 11.64 23.45 -5.68
C LYS A 323 10.92 22.30 -6.40
N ARG A 324 9.90 21.69 -5.79
CA ARG A 324 9.22 20.48 -6.30
C ARG A 324 8.00 20.74 -7.16
N THR A 325 7.34 21.88 -6.99
CA THR A 325 6.20 22.27 -7.84
C THR A 325 6.63 22.31 -9.32
N LEU A 326 5.78 21.85 -10.23
CA LEU A 326 5.99 21.63 -11.65
C LEU A 326 7.13 20.66 -12.02
N ARG A 327 7.63 19.85 -11.07
CA ARG A 327 8.78 18.94 -11.32
C ARG A 327 8.50 17.47 -11.00
N VAL A 328 7.34 17.12 -10.46
CA VAL A 328 7.07 15.75 -9.96
C VAL A 328 5.81 15.15 -10.58
N SER A 329 4.64 15.72 -10.28
CA SER A 329 3.36 15.30 -10.84
C SER A 329 2.29 16.37 -10.65
N SER A 330 1.23 16.31 -11.47
CA SER A 330 0.07 17.20 -11.32
C SER A 330 -0.56 17.11 -9.92
N ALA A 331 -0.63 15.90 -9.34
CA ALA A 331 -1.10 15.70 -7.97
C ALA A 331 -0.21 16.43 -6.94
N THR A 332 1.11 16.43 -7.13
CA THR A 332 2.04 17.18 -6.28
C THR A 332 1.81 18.69 -6.41
N ASP A 333 1.56 19.16 -7.64
CA ASP A 333 1.33 20.58 -7.92
C ASP A 333 0.04 21.09 -7.29
N ASP A 334 -1.03 20.29 -7.33
CA ASP A 334 -2.29 20.59 -6.64
C ASP A 334 -2.09 20.76 -5.12
N ARG A 335 -1.38 19.81 -4.51
CA ARG A 335 -1.07 19.88 -3.06
C ARG A 335 -0.13 21.04 -2.73
N ALA A 336 0.87 21.32 -3.57
CA ALA A 336 1.75 22.46 -3.38
C ALA A 336 0.98 23.78 -3.44
N MET A 337 0.07 23.92 -4.39
CA MET A 337 -0.80 25.10 -4.51
C MET A 337 -1.75 25.25 -3.34
N ASN A 338 -2.28 24.13 -2.81
CA ASN A 338 -3.04 24.14 -1.58
C ASN A 338 -2.20 24.69 -0.41
N ILE A 339 -0.98 24.19 -0.23
CA ILE A 339 -0.09 24.65 0.85
C ILE A 339 0.23 26.14 0.70
N PHE A 340 0.60 26.60 -0.50
CA PHE A 340 0.83 28.03 -0.74
C PHE A 340 -0.40 28.86 -0.40
N ALA A 341 -1.60 28.46 -0.85
CA ALA A 341 -2.83 29.17 -0.53
C ALA A 341 -3.09 29.23 0.99
N GLN A 342 -2.85 28.15 1.72
CA GLN A 342 -3.01 28.12 3.19
C GLN A 342 -2.03 29.10 3.88
N ILE A 343 -0.76 29.11 3.47
CA ILE A 343 0.25 30.03 4.01
C ILE A 343 -0.11 31.48 3.67
N THR A 344 -0.39 31.77 2.41
CA THR A 344 -0.60 33.15 1.96
C THR A 344 -1.91 33.74 2.46
N ARG A 345 -2.91 32.91 2.77
CA ARG A 345 -4.19 33.36 3.32
C ARG A 345 -4.15 33.54 4.83
N PHE A 346 -3.43 32.68 5.56
CA PHE A 346 -3.54 32.62 7.03
C PHE A 346 -2.23 32.85 7.77
N SER A 347 -1.10 33.04 7.08
CA SER A 347 0.24 33.16 7.69
C SER A 347 1.16 34.13 6.92
N ALA A 348 0.58 35.01 6.11
CA ALA A 348 1.31 35.97 5.27
C ALA A 348 1.82 37.18 6.07
N THR A 349 2.87 36.98 6.85
CA THR A 349 3.65 38.10 7.39
C THR A 349 4.61 38.65 6.32
N ASN A 350 5.07 39.89 6.47
CA ASN A 350 6.06 40.47 5.55
C ASN A 350 7.32 39.60 5.42
N VAL A 351 7.78 38.99 6.52
CA VAL A 351 8.95 38.09 6.52
C VAL A 351 8.70 36.88 5.61
N VAL A 352 7.54 36.23 5.75
CA VAL A 352 7.15 35.07 4.94
C VAL A 352 7.02 35.45 3.47
N LEU A 353 6.38 36.58 3.15
CA LEU A 353 6.20 37.03 1.76
C LEU A 353 7.53 37.38 1.08
N ILE A 354 8.49 37.95 1.82
CA ILE A 354 9.86 38.21 1.33
C ILE A 354 10.61 36.89 1.15
N GLU A 355 10.47 35.93 2.07
CA GLU A 355 11.09 34.62 1.93
C GLU A 355 10.57 33.88 0.69
N MET A 356 9.25 33.86 0.48
CA MET A 356 8.63 33.30 -0.74
C MET A 356 9.23 33.87 -2.02
N LEU A 357 9.54 35.17 -2.02
CA LEU A 357 10.22 35.80 -3.15
C LEU A 357 11.64 35.28 -3.31
N ARG A 358 12.43 35.26 -2.23
CA ARG A 358 13.85 34.86 -2.23
C ARG A 358 14.05 33.40 -2.66
N VAL A 359 13.16 32.50 -2.24
CA VAL A 359 13.27 31.06 -2.53
C VAL A 359 12.56 30.66 -3.84
N GLY A 360 12.16 31.64 -4.65
CA GLY A 360 11.58 31.43 -5.98
C GLY A 360 10.14 30.92 -5.98
N ALA A 361 9.42 30.95 -4.85
CA ALA A 361 8.02 30.52 -4.81
C ALA A 361 7.14 31.44 -5.68
N VAL A 362 7.40 32.75 -5.66
CA VAL A 362 6.68 33.73 -6.51
C VAL A 362 6.95 33.46 -8.00
N SER A 363 8.20 33.18 -8.38
CA SER A 363 8.53 32.76 -9.75
C SER A 363 7.79 31.48 -10.14
N LYS A 364 7.64 30.53 -9.23
CA LYS A 364 6.92 29.29 -9.49
C LYS A 364 5.41 29.51 -9.65
N LEU A 365 4.80 30.40 -8.87
CA LEU A 365 3.40 30.84 -9.07
C LEU A 365 3.20 31.45 -10.46
N CYS A 366 4.13 32.29 -10.91
CA CYS A 366 4.15 32.85 -12.27
C CYS A 366 4.27 31.75 -13.34
N MET A 367 5.15 30.76 -13.15
CA MET A 367 5.30 29.63 -14.09
C MET A 367 4.01 28.79 -14.22
N ILE A 368 3.25 28.62 -13.14
CA ILE A 368 1.97 27.86 -13.18
C ILE A 368 0.96 28.51 -14.14
N LEU A 369 0.95 29.84 -14.25
CA LEU A 369 0.06 30.54 -15.19
C LEU A 369 0.36 30.18 -16.65
N GLN A 370 1.64 29.95 -16.96
CA GLN A 370 2.12 29.58 -18.30
C GLN A 370 2.11 28.06 -18.56
N ALA A 371 2.24 27.25 -17.51
CA ALA A 371 2.26 25.81 -17.62
C ALA A 371 0.94 25.26 -18.18
N ASN A 372 1.01 24.11 -18.86
CA ASN A 372 -0.18 23.35 -19.24
C ASN A 372 -0.72 22.59 -18.03
N CYS A 373 -1.41 23.29 -17.12
CA CYS A 373 -2.00 22.74 -15.91
C CYS A 373 -3.49 23.06 -15.80
N GLU A 374 -4.17 22.40 -14.87
CA GLU A 374 -5.61 22.57 -14.63
C GLU A 374 -5.97 24.03 -14.30
N ALA A 375 -7.16 24.45 -14.74
CA ALA A 375 -7.60 25.83 -14.67
C ALA A 375 -7.72 26.36 -13.23
N HIS A 376 -8.07 25.50 -12.27
CA HIS A 376 -8.18 25.91 -10.87
C HIS A 376 -6.82 26.28 -10.27
N LEU A 377 -5.73 25.60 -10.65
CA LEU A 377 -4.37 25.94 -10.20
C LEU A 377 -3.96 27.33 -10.68
N LYS A 378 -4.27 27.66 -11.95
CA LYS A 378 -4.01 28.99 -12.50
C LYS A 378 -4.83 30.07 -11.79
N LYS A 379 -6.09 29.77 -11.47
CA LYS A 379 -6.95 30.66 -10.70
C LYS A 379 -6.36 30.93 -9.31
N THR A 380 -5.99 29.89 -8.57
CA THR A 380 -5.38 30.02 -7.24
C THR A 380 -4.06 30.79 -7.30
N ALA A 381 -3.18 30.51 -8.27
CA ALA A 381 -1.93 31.26 -8.44
C ALA A 381 -2.20 32.75 -8.72
N THR A 382 -3.18 33.06 -9.56
CA THR A 382 -3.58 34.45 -9.86
C THR A 382 -4.11 35.17 -8.63
N GLU A 383 -4.95 34.51 -7.82
CA GLU A 383 -5.48 35.06 -6.58
C GLU A 383 -4.36 35.39 -5.59
N ILE A 384 -3.42 34.46 -5.38
CA ILE A 384 -2.26 34.67 -4.50
C ILE A 384 -1.42 35.87 -4.95
N LEU A 385 -1.07 35.91 -6.25
CA LEU A 385 -0.25 36.99 -6.84
C LEU A 385 -0.93 38.35 -6.72
N ARG A 386 -2.24 38.43 -6.94
CA ARG A 386 -2.99 39.69 -6.80
C ARG A 386 -3.05 40.15 -5.35
N PHE A 387 -3.37 39.23 -4.44
CA PHE A 387 -3.57 39.56 -3.03
C PHE A 387 -2.32 40.15 -2.37
N HIS A 388 -1.13 39.70 -2.77
CA HIS A 388 0.15 40.13 -2.21
C HIS A 388 0.99 41.00 -3.17
N SER A 389 0.36 41.55 -4.22
CA SER A 389 1.02 42.35 -5.26
C SER A 389 1.80 43.53 -4.68
N ASN A 390 1.29 44.21 -3.66
CA ASN A 390 1.97 45.35 -3.01
C ASN A 390 3.38 45.01 -2.49
N VAL A 391 3.61 43.76 -2.09
CA VAL A 391 4.92 43.30 -1.59
C VAL A 391 5.83 42.84 -2.74
N TRP A 392 5.25 42.31 -3.82
CA TRP A 392 6.01 41.67 -4.90
C TRP A 392 6.18 42.50 -6.18
N ASN A 393 5.41 43.58 -6.37
CA ASN A 393 5.35 44.35 -7.62
C ASN A 393 6.71 44.93 -8.06
N ASN A 394 7.61 45.22 -7.13
CA ASN A 394 8.96 45.72 -7.42
C ASN A 394 10.00 44.60 -7.59
N SER A 395 9.56 43.35 -7.65
CA SER A 395 10.47 42.22 -7.77
C SER A 395 10.85 41.95 -9.23
N PRO A 396 12.15 41.71 -9.53
CA PRO A 396 12.59 41.28 -10.85
C PRO A 396 11.90 39.97 -11.29
N CYS A 397 11.45 39.12 -10.34
CA CYS A 397 10.72 37.89 -10.64
C CYS A 397 9.39 38.15 -11.38
N ILE A 398 8.68 39.23 -11.02
CA ILE A 398 7.43 39.63 -11.69
C ILE A 398 7.73 40.35 -13.00
N GLN A 399 8.79 41.15 -13.06
CA GLN A 399 9.20 41.81 -14.31
C GLN A 399 9.58 40.79 -15.39
N VAL A 400 10.38 39.76 -15.07
CA VAL A 400 10.68 38.66 -16.00
C VAL A 400 9.41 37.91 -16.44
N TYR A 401 8.44 37.74 -15.54
CA TYR A 401 7.13 37.16 -15.87
C TYR A 401 6.29 38.05 -16.81
N LEU A 402 6.25 39.37 -16.57
CA LEU A 402 5.56 40.31 -17.46
C LEU A 402 6.23 40.38 -18.84
N LEU A 403 7.56 40.33 -18.89
CA LEU A 403 8.35 40.36 -20.13
C LEU A 403 8.17 39.08 -20.97
N THR A 404 8.08 37.90 -20.34
CA THR A 404 7.84 36.63 -21.06
C THR A 404 6.41 36.49 -21.61
N ARG A 405 5.48 37.38 -21.24
CA ARG A 405 4.13 37.45 -21.82
C ARG A 405 4.08 38.30 -23.11
N CYS A 406 5.15 39.06 -23.41
CA CYS A 406 5.22 39.99 -24.55
C CYS A 406 6.11 39.51 -25.71
N ALA A 407 6.67 38.31 -25.67
CA ALA A 407 7.21 37.67 -26.87
C ALA A 407 6.07 36.90 -27.56
N ARG A 408 5.44 37.57 -28.53
CA ARG A 408 4.56 36.93 -29.53
C ARG A 408 5.40 36.13 -30.51
#